data_AF-R7HVU1-F1
#
_entry.id   AF-R7HVU1-F1
#
_cell.length_a   1.000
_cell.length_b   1.000
_cell.length_c   1.000
_cell.angle_alpha   90.00
_cell.angle_beta   90.00
_cell.angle_gamma   90.00
#
_symmetry.space_group_name_H-M   'P 1'
#
loop_
_entity.id
_entity.type
_entity.pdbx_description
1 polymer ?
#
loop_
_entity_poly.entity_id
_entity_poly.type
_entity_poly.pdbx_seq_one_letter_code
_entity_poly.pdbx_strand_id
1 'polypeptide(L)'
;MLKKIAFLLLVLSSAGIVFAASDLNKQHYKVRMAYYHSIKSCSPGTFTMPSIDFMGFDINFKMIVYGKKDGKCHIRELAGASDMRCALPMDVAKKYADENIRSLDESMKNGVSYSAYVNEVINNSNYCRN
;
A
#
# COMPACT_ATOMS: atom_id res chain seq x y z
N MET A 1 41.14 23.67 -0.67
CA MET A 1 40.76 22.23 -0.65
C MET A 1 39.44 21.96 0.09
N LEU A 2 39.08 22.71 1.14
CA LEU A 2 37.81 22.57 1.88
C LEU A 2 36.54 22.56 1.00
N LYS A 3 36.43 23.44 -0.01
CA LYS A 3 35.25 23.55 -0.90
C LYS A 3 34.96 22.26 -1.70
N LYS A 4 35.99 21.48 -2.05
CA LYS A 4 35.82 20.22 -2.81
C LYS A 4 35.33 19.07 -1.92
N ILE A 5 35.72 19.07 -0.64
CA ILE A 5 35.30 18.07 0.36
C ILE A 5 33.83 18.27 0.74
N ALA A 6 33.41 19.53 0.92
CA ALA A 6 32.01 19.87 1.21
C ALA A 6 31.07 19.47 0.05
N PHE A 7 31.48 19.67 -1.20
CA PHE A 7 30.70 19.26 -2.38
C PHE A 7 30.60 17.73 -2.50
N LEU A 8 31.69 17.00 -2.22
CA LEU A 8 31.69 15.54 -2.23
C LEU A 8 30.77 14.96 -1.13
N LEU A 9 30.78 15.54 0.06
CA LEU A 9 29.88 15.17 1.16
C LEU A 9 28.41 15.46 0.81
N LEU A 10 28.13 16.57 0.12
CA LEU A 10 26.78 16.91 -0.34
C LEU A 10 26.26 15.92 -1.38
N VAL A 11 27.11 15.47 -2.32
CA VAL A 11 26.76 14.45 -3.32
C VAL A 11 26.58 13.07 -2.68
N LEU A 12 27.42 12.70 -1.70
CA LEU A 12 27.29 11.43 -0.98
C LEU A 12 26.04 11.39 -0.10
N SER A 13 25.70 12.51 0.55
CA SER A 13 24.49 12.63 1.36
C SER A 13 23.20 12.61 0.53
N SER A 14 23.17 13.26 -0.63
CA SER A 14 22.00 13.21 -1.53
C SER A 14 21.82 11.83 -2.17
N ALA A 15 22.91 11.15 -2.52
CA ALA A 15 22.84 9.78 -3.03
C ALA A 15 22.26 8.80 -1.97
N GLY A 16 22.74 8.86 -0.72
CA GLY A 16 22.24 8.02 0.37
C GLY A 16 20.74 8.19 0.65
N ILE A 17 20.22 9.42 0.56
CA ILE A 17 18.78 9.71 0.72
C ILE A 17 17.96 9.11 -0.42
N VAL A 18 18.43 9.20 -1.66
CA VAL A 18 17.73 8.66 -2.84
C VAL A 18 17.69 7.12 -2.78
N PHE A 19 18.77 6.45 -2.35
CA PHE A 19 18.78 4.99 -2.20
C PHE A 19 17.83 4.51 -1.10
N ALA A 20 17.81 5.17 0.07
CA ALA A 20 16.91 4.83 1.17
C ALA A 20 15.43 5.00 0.78
N ALA A 21 15.09 6.09 0.07
CA ALA A 21 13.74 6.32 -0.45
C ALA A 21 13.33 5.28 -1.50
N SER A 22 14.26 4.87 -2.38
CA SER A 22 14.02 3.82 -3.39
C SER A 22 13.73 2.46 -2.77
N ASP A 23 14.47 2.08 -1.72
CA ASP A 23 14.30 0.78 -1.07
C ASP A 23 13.04 0.73 -0.21
N LEU A 24 12.68 1.82 0.47
CA LEU A 24 11.40 1.94 1.16
C LEU A 24 10.23 1.78 0.17
N ASN A 25 10.29 2.46 -0.97
CA ASN A 25 9.25 2.36 -2.01
C ASN A 25 9.11 0.93 -2.56
N LYS A 26 10.23 0.24 -2.80
CA LYS A 26 10.20 -1.18 -3.24
C LYS A 26 9.59 -2.10 -2.19
N GLN A 27 9.85 -1.89 -0.91
CA GLN A 27 9.25 -2.69 0.17
C GLN A 27 7.73 -2.44 0.24
N HIS A 28 7.31 -1.18 0.14
CA HIS A 28 5.89 -0.82 0.11
C HIS A 28 5.17 -1.49 -1.06
N TYR A 29 5.77 -1.45 -2.25
CA TYR A 29 5.25 -2.13 -3.43
C TYR A 29 5.09 -3.64 -3.20
N LYS A 30 6.14 -4.33 -2.73
CA LYS A 30 6.11 -5.78 -2.49
C LYS A 30 5.00 -6.19 -1.51
N VAL A 31 4.87 -5.47 -0.40
CA VAL A 31 3.86 -5.78 0.62
C VAL A 31 2.44 -5.56 0.08
N ARG A 32 2.19 -4.44 -0.62
CA ARG A 32 0.86 -4.18 -1.21
C ARG A 32 0.52 -5.18 -2.32
N MET A 33 1.48 -5.55 -3.16
CA MET A 33 1.29 -6.60 -4.17
C MET A 33 0.89 -7.93 -3.53
N ALA A 34 1.60 -8.37 -2.50
CA ALA A 34 1.27 -9.60 -1.78
C ALA A 34 -0.14 -9.55 -1.16
N TYR A 35 -0.50 -8.41 -0.57
CA TYR A 35 -1.84 -8.18 -0.02
C TYR A 35 -2.94 -8.28 -1.09
N TYR A 36 -2.81 -7.57 -2.22
CA TYR A 36 -3.83 -7.62 -3.27
C TYR A 36 -3.92 -9.00 -3.93
N HIS A 37 -2.80 -9.72 -4.09
CA HIS A 37 -2.84 -11.12 -4.52
C HIS A 37 -3.60 -12.02 -3.52
N SER A 38 -3.43 -11.79 -2.23
CA SER A 38 -4.17 -12.49 -1.17
C SER A 38 -5.67 -12.15 -1.19
N ILE A 39 -6.06 -10.90 -1.50
CA ILE A 39 -7.47 -10.54 -1.72
C ILE A 39 -8.06 -11.29 -2.93
N LYS A 40 -7.30 -11.39 -4.03
CA LYS A 40 -7.75 -12.01 -5.28
C LYS A 40 -8.20 -13.46 -5.09
N SER A 41 -7.51 -14.21 -4.24
CA SER A 41 -7.88 -15.59 -3.84
C SER A 41 -8.66 -15.65 -2.52
N CYS A 42 -8.83 -14.52 -1.85
CA CYS A 42 -9.29 -14.41 -0.47
C CYS A 42 -8.57 -15.33 0.52
N SER A 43 -7.25 -15.45 0.36
CA SER A 43 -6.40 -16.24 1.25
C SER A 43 -6.09 -15.45 2.52
N PRO A 44 -6.31 -15.99 3.74
CA PRO A 44 -6.03 -15.26 4.97
C PRO A 44 -4.57 -14.82 5.10
N GLY A 45 -4.33 -13.63 5.64
CA GLY A 45 -2.98 -13.09 5.81
C GLY A 45 -2.94 -11.75 6.52
N THR A 46 -1.78 -11.40 7.05
CA THR A 46 -1.49 -10.08 7.62
C THR A 46 -0.25 -9.52 6.95
N PHE A 47 -0.35 -8.28 6.50
CA PHE A 47 0.65 -7.59 5.68
C PHE A 47 0.98 -6.26 6.36
N THR A 48 2.17 -6.17 6.92
CA THR A 48 2.64 -4.97 7.62
C THR A 48 3.58 -4.21 6.69
N MET A 49 3.28 -2.93 6.42
CA MET A 49 4.23 -2.08 5.70
C MET A 49 5.23 -1.48 6.69
N PRO A 50 6.45 -1.14 6.24
CA PRO A 50 7.35 -0.31 7.02
C PRO A 50 6.65 0.95 7.54
N SER A 51 6.92 1.34 8.79
CA SER A 51 6.40 2.59 9.33
C SER A 51 6.98 3.78 8.57
N ILE A 52 6.17 4.81 8.42
CA ILE A 52 6.62 6.11 7.94
C ILE A 52 6.65 7.04 9.15
N ASP A 53 7.81 7.65 9.42
CA ASP A 53 7.89 8.77 10.34
C ASP A 53 7.38 10.02 9.62
N PHE A 54 6.27 10.55 10.10
CA PHE A 54 5.76 11.85 9.68
C PHE A 54 5.75 12.81 10.86
N MET A 55 6.68 13.76 10.85
CA MET A 55 6.80 14.82 11.87
C MET A 55 6.96 14.28 13.31
N GLY A 56 7.68 13.15 13.49
CA GLY A 56 7.93 12.53 14.79
C GLY A 56 6.84 11.56 15.24
N PHE A 57 5.88 11.25 14.36
CA PHE A 57 4.84 10.24 14.60
C PHE A 57 5.04 9.05 13.66
N ASP A 58 5.20 7.87 14.24
CA ASP A 58 5.23 6.61 13.50
C ASP A 58 3.81 6.22 13.04
N ILE A 59 3.56 6.34 11.74
CA ILE A 59 2.33 5.85 11.14
C ILE A 59 2.52 4.38 10.78
N ASN A 60 1.87 3.51 11.56
CA ASN A 60 1.85 2.07 11.30
C ASN A 60 0.76 1.73 10.28
N PHE A 61 1.13 0.90 9.31
CA PHE A 61 0.23 0.41 8.27
C PHE A 61 0.09 -1.11 8.38
N LYS A 62 -1.14 -1.58 8.56
CA LYS A 62 -1.45 -3.00 8.68
C LYS A 62 -2.65 -3.36 7.83
N MET A 63 -2.45 -4.27 6.88
CA MET A 63 -3.50 -4.78 6.00
C MET A 63 -3.76 -6.25 6.35
N ILE A 64 -5.03 -6.64 6.45
CA ILE A 64 -5.43 -7.97 6.91
C ILE A 64 -6.46 -8.52 5.92
N VAL A 65 -6.27 -9.76 5.50
CA VAL A 65 -7.31 -10.58 4.86
C VAL A 65 -7.75 -11.62 5.88
N TYR A 66 -8.99 -11.55 6.34
CA TYR A 66 -9.56 -12.51 7.28
C TYR A 66 -9.97 -13.82 6.60
N GLY A 67 -10.14 -13.79 5.27
CA GLY A 67 -10.58 -14.92 4.47
C GLY A 67 -12.06 -14.85 4.11
N LYS A 68 -12.54 -15.95 3.52
CA LYS A 68 -13.88 -16.05 2.97
C LYS A 68 -14.90 -16.39 4.06
N LYS A 69 -15.96 -15.59 4.17
CA LYS A 69 -17.12 -15.83 5.02
C LYS A 69 -18.39 -15.34 4.32
N ASP A 70 -19.43 -16.18 4.30
CA ASP A 70 -20.73 -15.90 3.68
C ASP A 70 -20.63 -15.46 2.21
N GLY A 71 -19.74 -16.11 1.44
CA GLY A 71 -19.49 -15.78 0.04
C GLY A 71 -18.74 -14.47 -0.20
N LYS A 72 -18.31 -13.78 0.86
CA LYS A 72 -17.57 -12.51 0.80
C LYS A 72 -16.15 -12.67 1.33
N CYS A 73 -15.24 -11.88 0.79
CA CYS A 73 -13.90 -11.70 1.33
C CYS A 73 -13.87 -10.57 2.34
N HIS A 74 -13.43 -10.87 3.56
CA HIS A 74 -13.36 -9.90 4.65
C HIS A 74 -11.93 -9.37 4.76
N ILE A 75 -11.78 -8.06 4.68
CA ILE A 75 -10.48 -7.38 4.71
C ILE A 75 -10.51 -6.18 5.66
N ARG A 76 -9.34 -5.78 6.13
CA ARG A 76 -9.16 -4.59 6.97
C ARG A 76 -7.86 -3.88 6.61
N GLU A 77 -7.92 -2.56 6.49
CA GLU A 77 -6.78 -1.69 6.23
C GLU A 77 -6.68 -0.67 7.37
N LEU A 78 -5.57 -0.75 8.12
CA LEU A 78 -5.24 0.15 9.21
C LEU A 78 -4.11 1.08 8.77
N ALA A 79 -4.32 2.38 8.90
CA ALA A 79 -3.34 3.41 8.59
C ALA A 79 -3.46 4.55 9.61
N GLY A 80 -2.61 4.54 10.64
CA GLY A 80 -2.72 5.50 11.74
C GLY A 80 -4.08 5.42 12.42
N ALA A 81 -4.86 6.50 12.36
CA ALA A 81 -6.23 6.57 12.91
C ALA A 81 -7.32 5.98 11.98
N SER A 82 -6.99 5.64 10.74
CA SER A 82 -7.93 5.05 9.79
C SER A 82 -8.06 3.53 10.00
N ASP A 83 -9.30 3.04 10.06
CA ASP A 83 -9.65 1.61 10.18
C ASP A 83 -10.75 1.25 9.19
N MET A 84 -10.38 1.02 7.94
CA MET A 84 -11.33 0.60 6.91
C MET A 84 -11.53 -0.92 6.99
N ARG A 85 -12.79 -1.36 7.07
CA ARG A 85 -13.18 -2.77 7.04
C ARG A 85 -14.12 -3.02 5.89
N CYS A 86 -13.80 -3.99 5.05
CA CYS A 86 -14.63 -4.34 3.90
C CYS A 86 -15.04 -5.81 3.89
N ALA A 87 -16.25 -6.07 3.39
CA ALA A 87 -16.79 -7.40 3.12
C ALA A 87 -17.23 -7.46 1.64
N LEU A 88 -16.34 -7.92 0.78
CA LEU A 88 -16.49 -7.84 -0.67
C LEU A 88 -17.02 -9.17 -1.24
N PRO A 89 -18.10 -9.21 -2.03
CA PRO A 89 -18.41 -10.39 -2.85
C PRO A 89 -17.19 -10.85 -3.65
N MET A 90 -17.01 -12.16 -3.88
CA MET A 90 -15.76 -12.69 -4.46
C MET A 90 -15.40 -12.11 -5.83
N ASP A 91 -16.38 -11.82 -6.68
CA ASP A 91 -16.21 -11.15 -7.97
C ASP A 91 -15.72 -9.70 -7.79
N VAL A 92 -16.32 -8.98 -6.83
CA VAL A 92 -15.89 -7.62 -6.45
C VAL A 92 -14.49 -7.64 -5.86
N ALA A 93 -14.17 -8.58 -4.97
CA ALA A 93 -12.85 -8.73 -4.35
C ALA A 93 -11.76 -8.97 -5.41
N LYS A 94 -12.03 -9.87 -6.38
CA LYS A 94 -11.11 -10.16 -7.48
C LYS A 94 -10.86 -8.93 -8.34
N LYS A 95 -11.91 -8.23 -8.77
CA LYS A 95 -11.77 -7.03 -9.60
C LYS A 95 -11.10 -5.88 -8.83
N TYR A 96 -11.42 -5.72 -7.54
CA TYR A 96 -10.80 -4.73 -6.67
C TYR A 96 -9.28 -4.97 -6.54
N ALA A 97 -8.87 -6.22 -6.34
CA ALA A 97 -7.46 -6.61 -6.31
C ALA A 97 -6.77 -6.36 -7.65
N ASP A 98 -7.38 -6.77 -8.76
CA ASP A 98 -6.82 -6.62 -10.11
C ASP A 98 -6.60 -5.14 -10.47
N GLU A 99 -7.57 -4.28 -10.15
CA GLU A 99 -7.45 -2.83 -10.35
C GLU A 99 -6.37 -2.19 -9.49
N ASN A 100 -6.26 -2.59 -8.21
CA ASN A 100 -5.19 -2.09 -7.34
C ASN A 100 -3.80 -2.56 -7.79
N ILE A 101 -3.65 -3.80 -8.25
CA ILE A 101 -2.39 -4.31 -8.82
C ILE A 101 -2.02 -3.49 -10.06
N ARG A 102 -2.97 -3.26 -10.97
CA ARG A 102 -2.75 -2.44 -12.16
C ARG A 102 -2.32 -1.02 -11.80
N SER A 103 -3.03 -0.36 -10.89
CA SER A 103 -2.70 1.00 -10.44
C SER A 103 -1.36 1.07 -9.70
N LEU A 104 -0.97 0.04 -8.95
CA LEU A 104 0.37 -0.03 -8.33
C LEU A 104 1.47 -0.14 -9.38
N ASP A 105 1.32 -1.03 -10.36
CA ASP A 105 2.31 -1.22 -11.42
C ASP A 105 2.47 0.03 -12.28
N GLU A 106 1.37 0.72 -12.59
CA GLU A 106 1.39 2.02 -13.25
C GLU A 106 2.06 3.08 -12.38
N SER A 107 1.78 3.07 -11.07
CA SER A 107 2.37 4.03 -10.13
C SER A 107 3.89 3.92 -10.04
N MET A 108 4.42 2.70 -10.11
CA MET A 108 5.86 2.46 -10.14
C MET A 108 6.55 2.96 -11.40
N LYS A 109 5.83 3.03 -12.52
CA LYS A 109 6.38 3.42 -13.83
C LYS A 109 6.23 4.93 -14.10
N ASN A 110 5.05 5.46 -13.78
CA ASN A 110 4.60 6.76 -14.27
C ASN A 110 4.27 7.75 -13.15
N GLY A 111 4.44 7.37 -11.88
CA GLY A 111 3.91 8.14 -10.75
C GLY A 111 2.42 7.90 -10.54
N VAL A 112 1.80 8.62 -9.60
CA VAL A 112 0.46 8.34 -9.04
C VAL A 112 -0.58 7.90 -10.10
N SER A 113 -1.13 6.70 -9.94
CA SER A 113 -2.26 6.18 -10.73
C SER A 113 -3.54 6.08 -9.90
N TYR A 114 -4.69 6.29 -10.55
CA TYR A 114 -6.02 6.26 -9.95
C TYR A 114 -6.90 5.20 -10.62
N SER A 115 -7.70 4.49 -9.82
CA SER A 115 -8.76 3.61 -10.32
C SER A 115 -10.12 4.07 -9.80
N ALA A 116 -11.01 4.46 -10.73
CA ALA A 116 -12.37 4.86 -10.41
C ALA A 116 -13.15 3.73 -9.73
N TYR A 117 -12.92 2.48 -10.16
CA TYR A 117 -13.56 1.31 -9.59
C TYR A 117 -13.13 1.06 -8.13
N VAL A 118 -11.84 1.20 -7.83
CA VAL A 118 -11.35 1.09 -6.44
C VAL A 118 -12.02 2.13 -5.55
N ASN A 119 -12.11 3.38 -6.02
CA ASN A 119 -12.78 4.45 -5.30
C ASN A 119 -14.29 4.19 -5.11
N GLU A 120 -14.97 3.65 -6.12
CA GLU A 120 -16.38 3.25 -6.02
C GLU A 120 -16.58 2.19 -4.94
N VAL A 121 -15.73 1.16 -4.89
CA VAL A 121 -15.83 0.08 -3.90
C VAL A 121 -15.60 0.60 -2.48
N ILE A 122 -14.56 1.42 -2.27
CA ILE A 122 -14.22 1.99 -0.95
C ILE A 122 -15.34 2.89 -0.42
N ASN A 123 -15.99 3.66 -1.28
CA ASN A 123 -17.07 4.57 -0.89
C ASN A 123 -18.46 3.90 -0.81
N ASN A 124 -18.58 2.63 -1.18
CA ASN A 124 -19.84 1.90 -1.11
C ASN A 124 -20.04 1.31 0.30
N SER A 125 -21.01 1.86 1.04
CA SER A 125 -21.32 1.43 2.42
C SER A 125 -21.85 -0.01 2.54
N ASN A 126 -22.26 -0.63 1.43
CA ASN A 126 -22.59 -2.06 1.39
C ASN A 126 -21.35 -2.96 1.42
N TYR A 127 -20.18 -2.40 1.08
CA TYR A 127 -18.91 -3.11 0.97
C TYR A 127 -17.95 -2.70 2.08
N CYS A 128 -17.73 -1.41 2.30
CA CYS A 128 -16.71 -0.90 3.21
C CYS A 128 -17.32 0.01 4.29
N ARG A 129 -16.71 -0.01 5.48
CA ARG A 129 -17.02 0.88 6.61
C ARG A 129 -15.71 1.40 7.18
N ASN A 130 -15.69 2.69 7.52
CA ASN A 130 -14.59 3.38 8.19
C ASN A 130 -14.96 3.67 9.65
#